data_AF-A0A4Q4VIY7-F1
#
_entry.id   AF-A0A4Q4VIY7-F1
#
_cell.length_a   1.000
_cell.length_b   1.000
_cell.length_c   1.000
_cell.angle_alpha   90.00
_cell.angle_beta   90.00
_cell.angle_gamma   90.00
#
_symmetry.space_group_name_H-M   'P 1'
#
loop_
_entity.id
_entity.type
_entity.pdbx_description
1 polymer ?
#
loop_
_entity_poly.entity_id
_entity_poly.type
_entity_poly.pdbx_seq_one_letter_code
_entity_poly.pdbx_strand_id
1 'polypeptide(L)'
;MAVVKAAVATLALLTQAQCTLALWPGRPKGRDHVHVLGSRPSTSAAQVLQDSVHQPTIYEIALQELRQLESEPLCHRVAARLLVSNCELLEGKDEATVLTDSGRQIRDFVDSYAASLAICDLERGSFVIPRECAKFREPVLSQLPSGNAAHLHVTSAEIDDCLSGLGSSDSAWNTWVSYRHKALRFCDAARADYDKAEIMKQMTDSAEQELEIRTEQFDRRAREWADRIGDLSPTVDRLGERLKCIEAMLSGGLAGALEKSTDAVNGGIENAVSLQRMLETMMKGVMNSHAEAASAHEHSLQVMSRRAESEMETAMAMVAAAVTSGTALQSQLVSNLIMRLFVLAAYSWAS
;
A
#
# COMPACT_ATOMS: atom_id res chain seq x y z
N MET A 1 -8.31 0.07 8.32
CA MET A 1 -7.55 -0.63 7.26
C MET A 1 -7.60 -2.17 7.39
N ALA A 2 -8.76 -2.75 7.74
CA ALA A 2 -8.91 -4.23 7.84
C ALA A 2 -9.97 -4.80 6.87
N VAL A 3 -10.80 -3.94 6.26
CA VAL A 3 -11.91 -4.38 5.39
C VAL A 3 -11.48 -4.56 3.92
N VAL A 4 -10.39 -3.91 3.49
CA VAL A 4 -9.89 -3.98 2.10
C VAL A 4 -9.11 -5.29 1.82
N LYS A 5 -8.57 -5.96 2.85
CA LYS A 5 -7.86 -7.24 2.68
C LYS A 5 -8.79 -8.43 2.46
N ALA A 6 -10.08 -8.32 2.78
CA ALA A 6 -11.05 -9.41 2.59
C ALA A 6 -11.63 -9.45 1.16
N ALA A 7 -11.59 -8.34 0.41
CA ALA A 7 -12.14 -8.27 -0.94
C ALA A 7 -11.21 -8.84 -2.04
N VAL A 8 -9.92 -8.99 -1.74
CA VAL A 8 -8.94 -9.57 -2.68
C VAL A 8 -8.87 -11.09 -2.57
N ALA A 9 -9.31 -11.67 -1.44
CA ALA A 9 -9.28 -13.11 -1.20
C ALA A 9 -10.48 -13.85 -1.83
N THR A 10 -11.59 -13.17 -2.11
CA THR A 10 -12.80 -13.77 -2.69
C THR A 10 -12.84 -13.79 -4.22
N LEU A 11 -11.93 -13.08 -4.89
CA LEU A 11 -11.80 -13.13 -6.36
C LEU A 11 -10.89 -14.27 -6.86
N ALA A 12 -10.24 -15.02 -5.96
CA ALA A 12 -9.34 -16.13 -6.32
C ALA A 12 -10.01 -17.52 -6.36
N LEU A 13 -11.33 -17.61 -6.10
CA LEU A 13 -12.05 -18.89 -5.95
C LEU A 13 -13.09 -19.17 -7.05
N LEU A 14 -13.13 -18.41 -8.14
CA LEU A 14 -14.13 -18.59 -9.22
C LEU A 14 -13.56 -18.85 -10.62
N THR A 15 -12.29 -19.27 -10.74
CA THR A 15 -11.72 -19.71 -12.02
C THR A 15 -11.16 -21.14 -11.95
N GLN A 16 -11.90 -22.04 -11.29
CA GLN A 16 -11.80 -23.48 -11.55
C GLN A 16 -13.00 -23.92 -12.40
N ALA A 17 -12.88 -23.76 -13.72
CA ALA A 17 -13.60 -24.59 -14.68
C ALA A 17 -12.95 -24.45 -16.06
N GLN A 18 -12.59 -25.60 -16.63
CA GLN A 18 -12.34 -25.85 -18.05
C GLN A 18 -10.97 -25.42 -18.61
N CYS A 19 -9.96 -26.27 -18.36
CA CYS A 19 -9.05 -26.68 -19.43
C CYS A 19 -9.20 -28.19 -19.61
N THR A 20 -9.97 -28.56 -20.62
CA THR A 20 -9.99 -29.92 -21.17
C THR A 20 -8.57 -30.29 -21.59
N LEU A 21 -8.07 -31.37 -20.99
CA LEU A 21 -6.85 -32.07 -21.39
C LEU A 21 -6.94 -32.43 -22.88
N ALA A 22 -6.19 -31.70 -23.71
CA ALA A 22 -5.81 -32.19 -25.03
C ALA A 22 -4.74 -33.27 -24.81
N LEU A 23 -5.23 -34.50 -24.65
CA LEU A 23 -4.46 -35.73 -24.65
C LEU A 23 -3.78 -35.86 -26.03
N TRP A 24 -2.46 -35.65 -26.11
CA TRP A 24 -1.69 -36.21 -27.23
C TRP A 24 -1.46 -37.69 -26.98
N PRO A 25 -1.64 -38.55 -28.00
CA PRO A 25 -1.74 -39.98 -27.82
C PRO A 25 -0.38 -40.59 -27.49
N GLY A 26 -0.28 -41.14 -26.28
CA GLY A 26 0.83 -42.01 -25.90
C GLY A 26 0.86 -43.27 -26.77
N ARG A 27 2.05 -43.59 -27.30
CA ARG A 27 2.31 -44.93 -27.86
C ARG A 27 2.25 -45.97 -26.74
N PRO A 28 1.60 -47.13 -26.95
CA PRO A 28 1.56 -48.18 -25.94
C PRO A 28 2.89 -48.94 -25.88
N LYS A 29 3.29 -49.20 -24.63
CA LYS A 29 4.45 -49.98 -24.19
C LYS A 29 4.14 -51.47 -24.34
N GLY A 30 5.04 -52.21 -24.97
CA GLY A 30 4.91 -53.66 -25.14
C GLY A 30 5.00 -54.45 -23.83
N ARG A 31 4.27 -55.57 -23.80
CA ARG A 31 4.67 -56.80 -23.09
C ARG A 31 3.93 -58.03 -23.63
N ASP A 32 4.76 -59.06 -23.81
CA ASP A 32 4.58 -60.49 -23.60
C ASP A 32 3.59 -61.33 -24.43
N HIS A 33 4.23 -62.24 -25.15
CA HIS A 33 3.75 -63.44 -25.83
C HIS A 33 2.69 -64.24 -25.07
N VAL A 34 1.58 -64.54 -25.77
CA VAL A 34 0.91 -65.85 -25.68
C VAL A 34 0.53 -66.29 -27.10
N HIS A 35 0.98 -67.51 -27.46
CA HIS A 35 0.68 -68.22 -28.70
C HIS A 35 -0.82 -68.51 -28.85
N VAL A 36 -1.39 -68.21 -30.03
CA VAL A 36 -2.56 -68.93 -30.57
C VAL A 36 -2.34 -69.12 -32.08
N LEU A 37 -2.39 -70.38 -32.53
CA LEU A 37 -2.39 -70.79 -33.93
C LEU A 37 -3.65 -70.29 -34.64
N GLY A 38 -3.49 -69.76 -35.87
CA GLY A 38 -4.62 -69.63 -36.79
C GLY A 38 -4.36 -68.71 -37.98
N SER A 39 -4.12 -69.32 -39.14
CA SER A 39 -4.44 -68.81 -40.48
C SER A 39 -3.51 -67.75 -41.10
N ARG A 40 -2.71 -68.19 -42.08
CA ARG A 40 -2.07 -67.36 -43.11
C ARG A 40 -3.13 -66.58 -43.91
N PRO A 41 -2.84 -65.32 -44.25
CA PRO A 41 -2.85 -64.88 -45.62
C PRO A 41 -1.42 -64.61 -46.06
N SER A 42 -1.06 -65.10 -47.24
CA SER A 42 0.23 -64.86 -47.89
C SER A 42 0.40 -63.38 -48.21
N THR A 43 0.97 -62.62 -47.28
CA THR A 43 1.47 -61.27 -47.54
C THR A 43 2.72 -61.42 -48.41
N SER A 44 2.62 -60.99 -49.67
CA SER A 44 3.73 -61.03 -50.61
C SER A 44 4.89 -60.19 -50.07
N ALA A 45 6.12 -60.68 -50.20
CA ALA A 45 7.33 -59.93 -49.85
C ALA A 45 7.38 -58.53 -50.53
N ALA A 46 6.64 -58.34 -51.62
CA ALA A 46 6.47 -57.05 -52.28
C ALA A 46 5.69 -56.01 -51.45
N GLN A 47 4.77 -56.41 -50.57
CA GLN A 47 4.03 -55.48 -49.69
C GLN A 47 4.90 -55.01 -48.51
N VAL A 48 5.77 -55.87 -47.97
CA VAL A 48 6.75 -55.50 -46.93
C VAL A 48 7.82 -54.54 -47.49
N LEU A 49 8.16 -54.69 -48.77
CA LEU A 49 9.06 -53.76 -49.49
C LEU A 49 8.39 -52.44 -49.87
N GLN A 50 7.06 -52.36 -49.97
CA GLN A 50 6.34 -51.10 -50.26
C GLN A 50 6.08 -50.25 -49.01
N ASP A 51 5.87 -50.89 -47.85
CA ASP A 51 5.72 -50.18 -46.56
C ASP A 51 7.05 -49.59 -46.05
N SER A 52 8.18 -50.19 -46.44
CA SER A 52 9.52 -49.65 -46.17
C SER A 52 9.92 -48.50 -47.10
N VAL A 53 9.15 -48.24 -48.17
CA VAL A 53 9.36 -47.11 -49.11
C VAL A 53 8.61 -45.84 -48.65
N HIS A 54 7.66 -45.95 -47.72
CA HIS A 54 6.86 -44.81 -47.22
C HIS A 54 7.18 -44.40 -45.78
N GLN A 55 8.20 -44.98 -45.15
CA GLN A 55 8.66 -44.46 -43.88
C GLN A 55 9.42 -43.16 -44.12
N PRO A 56 8.94 -42.03 -43.59
CA PRO A 56 9.64 -40.78 -43.77
C PRO A 56 11.05 -40.93 -43.20
N THR A 57 12.03 -40.55 -44.01
CA THR A 57 13.43 -40.56 -43.58
C THR A 57 13.60 -39.71 -42.33
N ILE A 58 14.64 -39.96 -41.52
CA ILE A 58 14.96 -39.11 -40.35
C ILE A 58 15.07 -37.63 -40.78
N TYR A 59 15.56 -37.41 -42.00
CA TYR A 59 15.58 -36.13 -42.70
C TYR A 59 14.19 -35.51 -42.86
N GLU A 60 13.20 -36.25 -43.37
CA GLU A 60 11.84 -35.75 -43.60
C GLU A 60 11.13 -35.41 -42.29
N ILE A 61 11.33 -36.24 -41.25
CA ILE A 61 10.78 -35.99 -39.92
C ILE A 61 11.37 -34.69 -39.34
N ALA A 62 12.69 -34.52 -39.43
CA ALA A 62 13.35 -33.32 -38.95
C ALA A 62 12.88 -32.08 -39.72
N LEU A 63 12.72 -32.17 -41.04
CA LEU A 63 12.23 -31.05 -41.86
C LEU A 63 10.78 -30.66 -41.53
N GLN A 64 9.93 -31.65 -41.27
CA GLN A 64 8.55 -31.40 -40.84
C GLN A 64 8.49 -30.71 -39.47
N GLU A 65 9.28 -31.19 -38.50
CA GLU A 65 9.37 -30.58 -37.17
C GLU A 65 9.97 -29.17 -37.22
N LEU A 66 10.90 -28.93 -38.13
CA LEU A 66 11.53 -27.64 -38.36
C LEU A 66 10.54 -26.63 -38.95
N ARG A 67 9.74 -27.04 -39.95
CA ARG A 67 8.62 -26.25 -40.48
C ARG A 67 7.55 -25.97 -39.43
N GLN A 68 7.33 -26.91 -38.51
CA GLN A 68 6.42 -26.66 -37.39
C GLN A 68 6.94 -25.51 -36.53
N LEU A 69 8.24 -25.45 -36.23
CA LEU A 69 8.85 -24.33 -35.50
C LEU A 69 8.76 -22.99 -36.23
N GLU A 70 8.69 -22.98 -37.57
CA GLU A 70 8.43 -21.73 -38.32
C GLU A 70 7.04 -21.17 -38.07
N SER A 71 6.06 -22.03 -37.82
CA SER A 71 4.68 -21.63 -37.51
C SER A 71 4.48 -21.25 -36.04
N GLU A 72 5.48 -21.47 -35.19
CA GLU A 72 5.45 -21.13 -33.77
C GLU A 72 5.74 -19.64 -33.52
N PRO A 73 5.46 -19.12 -32.31
CA PRO A 73 5.78 -17.74 -31.94
C PRO A 73 7.26 -17.38 -32.10
N LEU A 74 7.55 -16.08 -32.15
CA LEU A 74 8.88 -15.53 -32.42
C LEU A 74 10.02 -16.19 -31.62
N CYS A 75 9.81 -16.48 -30.34
CA CYS A 75 10.84 -17.12 -29.50
C CYS A 75 11.33 -18.44 -30.11
N HIS A 76 10.40 -19.32 -30.51
CA HIS A 76 10.71 -20.61 -31.14
C HIS A 76 11.40 -20.42 -32.49
N ARG A 77 10.92 -19.47 -33.30
CA ARG A 77 11.52 -19.14 -34.61
C ARG A 77 12.96 -18.65 -34.47
N VAL A 78 13.22 -17.72 -33.55
CA VAL A 78 14.56 -17.17 -33.29
C VAL A 78 15.49 -18.26 -32.74
N ALA A 79 15.03 -19.05 -31.75
CA ALA A 79 15.82 -20.15 -31.20
C ALA A 79 16.15 -21.22 -32.26
N ALA A 80 15.18 -21.58 -33.11
CA ALA A 80 15.38 -22.53 -34.21
C ALA A 80 16.37 -22.00 -35.26
N ARG A 81 16.27 -20.72 -35.64
CA ARG A 81 17.21 -20.08 -36.55
C ARG A 81 18.63 -20.11 -36.00
N LEU A 82 18.82 -19.71 -34.74
CA LEU A 82 20.13 -19.72 -34.10
C LEU A 82 20.70 -21.15 -34.03
N LEU A 83 19.87 -22.13 -33.70
CA LEU A 83 20.30 -23.54 -33.71
C LEU A 83 20.80 -23.95 -35.09
N VAL A 84 19.98 -23.79 -36.13
CA VAL A 84 20.33 -24.36 -37.43
C VAL A 84 21.49 -23.60 -38.09
N SER A 85 21.60 -22.29 -37.88
CA SER A 85 22.71 -21.47 -38.42
C SER A 85 24.07 -21.81 -37.81
N ASN A 86 24.08 -22.44 -36.64
CA ASN A 86 25.29 -22.77 -35.91
C ASN A 86 25.57 -24.29 -35.87
N CYS A 87 24.81 -25.11 -36.62
CA CYS A 87 25.01 -26.56 -36.68
C CYS A 87 26.37 -26.99 -37.27
N GLU A 88 27.15 -26.06 -37.85
CA GLU A 88 28.54 -26.25 -38.27
C GLU A 88 29.45 -26.73 -37.11
N LEU A 89 29.13 -26.38 -35.86
CA LEU A 89 29.83 -26.90 -34.67
C LEU A 89 29.78 -28.43 -34.55
N LEU A 90 28.85 -29.06 -35.25
CA LEU A 90 28.63 -30.49 -35.26
C LEU A 90 29.11 -31.15 -36.57
N GLU A 91 29.72 -30.41 -37.49
CA GLU A 91 30.19 -30.96 -38.78
C GLU A 91 31.30 -32.00 -38.57
N GLY A 92 31.11 -33.21 -39.12
CA GLY A 92 32.09 -34.30 -39.08
C GLY A 92 32.19 -35.11 -37.77
N LYS A 93 31.26 -34.92 -36.81
CA LYS A 93 31.30 -35.59 -35.49
C LYS A 93 30.03 -36.43 -35.24
N ASP A 94 30.21 -37.71 -34.92
CA ASP A 94 29.12 -38.65 -34.56
C ASP A 94 28.80 -38.60 -33.05
N GLU A 95 27.60 -39.04 -32.64
CA GLU A 95 27.15 -39.23 -31.25
C GLU A 95 28.22 -39.85 -30.33
N ALA A 96 29.05 -40.77 -30.82
CA ALA A 96 30.13 -41.42 -30.08
C ALA A 96 31.38 -40.53 -29.87
N THR A 97 31.58 -39.49 -30.67
CA THR A 97 32.69 -38.51 -30.52
C THR A 97 32.41 -37.41 -29.50
N VAL A 98 31.20 -37.41 -28.90
CA VAL A 98 30.73 -36.52 -27.82
C VAL A 98 31.47 -36.74 -26.48
N LEU A 99 32.44 -37.65 -26.45
CA LEU A 99 33.21 -38.04 -25.25
C LEU A 99 34.60 -37.36 -25.12
N THR A 100 35.02 -36.51 -26.06
CA THR A 100 36.26 -35.70 -25.96
C THR A 100 35.94 -34.22 -25.67
N ASP A 101 36.93 -33.32 -25.55
CA ASP A 101 36.73 -31.89 -25.26
C ASP A 101 35.85 -31.17 -26.33
N SER A 102 35.93 -31.66 -27.58
CA SER A 102 34.99 -31.34 -28.66
C SER A 102 33.55 -31.77 -28.37
N GLY A 103 33.37 -32.82 -27.59
CA GLY A 103 32.09 -33.37 -27.18
C GLY A 103 31.41 -32.57 -26.07
N ARG A 104 32.16 -31.86 -25.22
CA ARG A 104 31.56 -30.89 -24.30
C ARG A 104 30.99 -29.70 -25.07
N GLN A 105 31.72 -29.15 -26.04
CA GLN A 105 31.22 -28.04 -26.86
C GLN A 105 29.95 -28.42 -27.65
N ILE A 106 29.92 -29.63 -28.21
CA ILE A 106 28.73 -30.18 -28.87
C ILE A 106 27.55 -30.30 -27.92
N ARG A 107 27.80 -30.84 -26.71
CA ARG A 107 26.76 -30.99 -25.70
C ARG A 107 26.21 -29.64 -25.27
N ASP A 108 27.10 -28.71 -24.93
CA ASP A 108 26.74 -27.37 -24.51
C ASP A 108 25.95 -26.64 -25.60
N PHE A 109 26.34 -26.81 -26.87
CA PHE A 109 25.60 -26.32 -28.02
C PHE A 109 24.16 -26.87 -28.08
N VAL A 110 24.01 -28.20 -28.06
CA VAL A 110 22.68 -28.82 -28.12
C VAL A 110 21.83 -28.41 -26.92
N ASP A 111 22.46 -28.36 -25.73
CA ASP A 111 21.79 -28.06 -24.48
C ASP A 111 21.36 -26.61 -24.37
N SER A 112 22.13 -25.66 -24.90
CA SER A 112 21.75 -24.26 -24.92
C SER A 112 20.51 -24.02 -25.77
N TYR A 113 20.47 -24.60 -26.98
CA TYR A 113 19.35 -24.40 -27.89
C TYR A 113 18.11 -25.17 -27.48
N ALA A 114 18.29 -26.37 -26.91
CA ALA A 114 17.21 -27.11 -26.29
C ALA A 114 16.62 -26.36 -25.08
N ALA A 115 17.48 -25.74 -24.26
CA ALA A 115 17.04 -24.89 -23.16
C ALA A 115 16.28 -23.68 -23.69
N SER A 116 16.78 -22.97 -24.70
CA SER A 116 16.06 -21.86 -25.33
C SER A 116 14.67 -22.25 -25.84
N LEU A 117 14.54 -23.36 -26.57
CA LEU A 117 13.23 -23.82 -27.06
C LEU A 117 12.28 -24.23 -25.91
N ALA A 118 12.80 -24.87 -24.87
CA ALA A 118 12.01 -25.20 -23.68
C ALA A 118 11.55 -23.94 -22.93
N ILE A 119 12.42 -22.95 -22.79
CA ILE A 119 12.09 -21.65 -22.20
C ILE A 119 11.02 -20.95 -23.04
N CYS A 120 11.05 -21.01 -24.37
CA CYS A 120 9.99 -20.45 -25.21
C CYS A 120 8.61 -21.05 -24.91
N ASP A 121 8.53 -22.35 -24.63
CA ASP A 121 7.28 -22.99 -24.20
C ASP A 121 6.84 -22.54 -22.80
N LEU A 122 7.79 -22.35 -21.88
CA LEU A 122 7.49 -21.82 -20.55
C LEU A 122 7.00 -20.37 -20.61
N GLU A 123 7.61 -19.53 -21.46
CA GLU A 123 7.19 -18.15 -21.71
C GLU A 123 5.77 -18.11 -22.28
N ARG A 124 5.49 -18.95 -23.29
CA ARG A 124 4.15 -19.06 -23.88
C ARG A 124 3.11 -19.52 -22.85
N GLY A 125 3.46 -20.47 -22.00
CA GLY A 125 2.59 -20.98 -20.95
C GLY A 125 2.48 -20.10 -19.71
N SER A 126 3.19 -18.94 -19.68
CA SER A 126 3.30 -18.08 -18.49
C SER A 126 3.75 -18.83 -17.23
N PHE A 127 4.59 -19.85 -17.41
CA PHE A 127 5.20 -20.59 -16.32
C PHE A 127 6.35 -19.81 -15.69
N VAL A 128 6.69 -20.14 -14.44
CA VAL A 128 7.83 -19.54 -13.75
C VAL A 128 9.11 -20.05 -14.40
N ILE A 129 9.92 -19.11 -14.89
CA ILE A 129 11.23 -19.39 -15.47
C ILE A 129 12.31 -19.17 -14.40
N PRO A 130 13.21 -20.14 -14.15
CA PRO A 130 14.34 -19.98 -13.25
C PRO A 130 15.19 -18.76 -13.63
N ARG A 131 15.74 -18.06 -12.63
CA ARG A 131 16.52 -16.83 -12.87
C ARG A 131 17.81 -17.12 -13.63
N GLU A 132 18.35 -18.30 -13.39
CA GLU A 132 19.53 -18.88 -14.03
C GLU A 132 19.32 -19.00 -15.55
N CYS A 133 18.07 -19.18 -15.99
CA CYS A 133 17.71 -19.30 -17.41
C CYS A 133 17.48 -17.95 -18.12
N ALA A 134 17.78 -16.81 -17.49
CA ALA A 134 17.49 -15.48 -18.07
C ALA A 134 18.14 -15.26 -19.46
N LYS A 135 19.34 -15.81 -19.70
CA LYS A 135 20.06 -15.70 -20.97
C LYS A 135 19.49 -16.54 -22.12
N PHE A 136 18.55 -17.43 -21.83
CA PHE A 136 17.94 -18.32 -22.82
C PHE A 136 16.57 -17.82 -23.30
N ARG A 137 16.14 -16.65 -22.82
CA ARG A 137 14.83 -16.05 -23.10
C ARG A 137 14.82 -15.23 -24.40
N GLU A 138 13.65 -15.09 -25.02
CA GLU A 138 13.47 -14.37 -26.29
C GLU A 138 14.17 -13.00 -26.36
N PRO A 139 14.09 -12.11 -25.35
CA PRO A 139 14.69 -10.79 -25.44
C PRO A 139 16.21 -10.80 -25.57
N VAL A 140 16.88 -11.84 -25.07
CA VAL A 140 18.32 -12.00 -25.20
C VAL A 140 18.64 -12.63 -26.56
N LEU A 141 17.88 -13.66 -26.95
CA LEU A 141 18.09 -14.37 -28.21
C LEU A 141 17.90 -13.48 -29.43
N SER A 142 16.92 -12.57 -29.42
CA SER A 142 16.63 -11.67 -30.53
C SER A 142 17.72 -10.61 -30.78
N GLN A 143 18.61 -10.38 -29.81
CA GLN A 143 19.73 -9.46 -29.93
C GLN A 143 21.01 -10.13 -30.42
N LEU A 144 21.02 -11.47 -30.53
CA LEU A 144 22.21 -12.19 -30.94
C LEU A 144 22.47 -11.98 -32.43
N PRO A 145 23.73 -11.70 -32.81
CA PRO A 145 24.10 -11.57 -34.20
C PRO A 145 23.91 -12.91 -34.90
N SER A 146 23.46 -12.84 -36.13
CA SER A 146 23.21 -13.99 -37.01
C SER A 146 24.42 -14.33 -37.87
N GLY A 147 25.63 -14.00 -37.40
CA GLY A 147 26.86 -14.08 -38.18
C GLY A 147 27.50 -15.47 -38.21
N ASN A 148 28.21 -15.73 -39.31
CA ASN A 148 28.91 -16.97 -39.71
C ASN A 148 30.03 -17.48 -38.77
N ALA A 149 30.03 -17.14 -37.48
CA ALA A 149 30.97 -17.68 -36.52
C ALA A 149 30.18 -18.46 -35.48
N ALA A 150 30.27 -19.79 -35.58
CA ALA A 150 29.52 -20.67 -34.70
C ALA A 150 30.01 -20.52 -33.25
N HIS A 151 29.33 -19.67 -32.48
CA HIS A 151 29.72 -19.30 -31.12
C HIS A 151 28.52 -19.34 -30.19
N LEU A 152 28.72 -19.96 -29.03
CA LEU A 152 27.73 -20.05 -27.98
C LEU A 152 27.69 -18.72 -27.21
N HIS A 153 26.51 -18.11 -27.07
CA HIS A 153 26.35 -16.86 -26.31
C HIS A 153 26.39 -17.05 -24.78
N VAL A 154 26.46 -18.30 -24.33
CA VAL A 154 26.49 -18.73 -22.94
C VAL A 154 27.68 -19.63 -22.66
N THR A 155 28.15 -19.62 -21.40
CA THR A 155 29.19 -20.53 -20.93
C THR A 155 28.62 -21.86 -20.46
N SER A 156 29.44 -22.92 -20.39
CA SER A 156 29.01 -24.22 -19.88
C SER A 156 28.40 -24.15 -18.48
N ALA A 157 28.95 -23.31 -17.59
CA ALA A 157 28.43 -23.14 -16.24
C ALA A 157 27.02 -22.54 -16.24
N GLU A 158 26.75 -21.57 -17.12
CA GLU A 158 25.41 -20.95 -17.23
C GLU A 158 24.37 -21.90 -17.81
N ILE A 159 24.80 -22.83 -18.67
CA ILE A 159 23.96 -23.92 -19.16
C ILE A 159 23.63 -24.85 -17.99
N ASP A 160 24.65 -25.34 -17.27
CA ASP A 160 24.46 -26.24 -16.14
C ASP A 160 23.54 -25.62 -15.06
N ASP A 161 23.69 -24.33 -14.75
CA ASP A 161 22.85 -23.60 -13.81
C ASP A 161 21.38 -23.51 -14.29
N CYS A 162 21.15 -23.20 -15.57
CA CYS A 162 19.81 -23.18 -16.13
C CYS A 162 19.18 -24.57 -16.16
N LEU A 163 19.93 -25.62 -16.52
CA LEU A 163 19.45 -26.99 -16.51
C LEU A 163 19.10 -27.48 -15.11
N SER A 164 19.89 -27.09 -14.10
CA SER A 164 19.56 -27.34 -12.68
C SER A 164 18.25 -26.64 -12.29
N GLY A 165 18.03 -25.41 -12.75
CA GLY A 165 16.78 -24.68 -12.56
C GLY A 165 15.59 -25.39 -13.21
N LEU A 166 15.71 -25.80 -14.48
CA LEU A 166 14.67 -26.55 -15.20
C LEU A 166 14.37 -27.90 -14.55
N GLY A 167 15.39 -28.57 -14.01
CA GLY A 167 15.27 -29.82 -13.25
C GLY A 167 14.44 -29.71 -11.98
N SER A 168 14.14 -28.50 -11.50
CA SER A 168 13.25 -28.30 -10.36
C SER A 168 11.76 -28.54 -10.69
N SER A 169 11.42 -28.69 -11.98
CA SER A 169 10.07 -28.99 -12.45
C SER A 169 10.08 -30.13 -13.48
N ASP A 170 9.40 -31.24 -13.17
CA ASP A 170 9.33 -32.41 -14.06
C ASP A 170 8.78 -32.05 -15.45
N SER A 171 7.82 -31.13 -15.54
CA SER A 171 7.25 -30.71 -16.82
C SER A 171 8.26 -29.89 -17.64
N ALA A 172 9.02 -29.00 -17.01
CA ALA A 172 10.03 -28.20 -17.67
C ALA A 172 11.22 -29.06 -18.13
N TRP A 173 11.65 -29.99 -17.27
CA TRP A 173 12.69 -30.96 -17.59
C TRP A 173 12.32 -31.85 -18.79
N ASN A 174 11.11 -32.41 -18.81
CA ASN A 174 10.66 -33.24 -19.92
C ASN A 174 10.55 -32.45 -21.24
N THR A 175 10.13 -31.20 -21.19
CA THR A 175 10.13 -30.29 -22.35
C THR A 175 11.54 -30.10 -22.88
N TRP A 176 12.52 -29.82 -22.02
CA TRP A 176 13.92 -29.71 -22.41
C TRP A 176 14.47 -31.01 -23.04
N VAL A 177 14.22 -32.18 -22.43
CA VAL A 177 14.65 -33.48 -22.99
C VAL A 177 14.07 -33.71 -24.39
N SER A 178 12.80 -33.33 -24.60
CA SER A 178 12.17 -33.41 -25.91
C SER A 178 12.88 -32.53 -26.94
N TYR A 179 13.19 -31.28 -26.58
CA TYR A 179 13.91 -30.37 -27.48
C TYR A 179 15.37 -30.76 -27.71
N ARG A 180 16.03 -31.39 -26.74
CA ARG A 180 17.40 -31.92 -26.92
C ARG A 180 17.46 -32.92 -28.07
N HIS A 181 16.55 -33.89 -28.10
CA HIS A 181 16.48 -34.87 -29.20
C HIS A 181 16.07 -34.24 -30.54
N LYS A 182 15.25 -33.18 -30.52
CA LYS A 182 14.91 -32.44 -31.73
C LYS A 182 16.12 -31.66 -32.26
N ALA A 183 16.87 -31.00 -31.39
CA ALA A 183 18.02 -30.18 -31.78
C ALA A 183 19.10 -31.01 -32.49
N LEU A 184 19.40 -32.21 -31.98
CA LEU A 184 20.30 -33.16 -32.63
C LEU A 184 19.79 -33.53 -34.03
N ARG A 185 18.51 -33.94 -34.14
CA ARG A 185 17.89 -34.28 -35.43
C ARG A 185 17.88 -33.11 -36.41
N PHE A 186 17.68 -31.88 -35.93
CA PHE A 186 17.72 -30.68 -36.78
C PHE A 186 19.12 -30.45 -37.35
N CYS A 187 20.16 -30.63 -36.55
CA CYS A 187 21.52 -30.48 -37.04
C CYS A 187 21.98 -31.64 -37.92
N ASP A 188 21.58 -32.88 -37.62
CA ASP A 188 21.82 -34.02 -38.51
C ASP A 188 21.12 -33.82 -39.86
N ALA A 189 19.90 -33.29 -39.81
CA ALA A 189 19.16 -32.88 -40.98
C ALA A 189 19.90 -31.77 -41.74
N ALA A 190 20.32 -30.69 -41.09
CA ALA A 190 21.01 -29.57 -41.73
C ALA A 190 22.30 -29.99 -42.47
N ARG A 191 22.97 -31.06 -42.04
CA ARG A 191 24.18 -31.59 -42.67
C ARG A 191 23.94 -32.44 -43.93
N ALA A 192 22.73 -32.96 -44.14
CA ALA A 192 22.45 -33.99 -45.14
C ALA A 192 22.05 -33.45 -46.54
N ASP A 193 22.97 -32.82 -47.28
CA ASP A 193 22.88 -32.43 -48.71
C ASP A 193 22.28 -31.06 -49.12
N TYR A 194 22.75 -30.62 -50.30
CA TYR A 194 22.78 -29.26 -50.90
C TYR A 194 21.41 -28.60 -51.19
N ASP A 195 20.35 -29.37 -51.46
CA ASP A 195 18.98 -28.83 -51.66
C ASP A 195 18.41 -28.20 -50.37
N LYS A 196 19.07 -28.46 -49.23
CA LYS A 196 18.67 -28.06 -47.89
C LYS A 196 19.27 -26.73 -47.42
N ALA A 197 20.29 -26.23 -48.12
CA ALA A 197 20.75 -24.85 -47.97
C ALA A 197 19.62 -23.86 -48.28
N GLU A 198 18.72 -24.19 -49.22
CA GLU A 198 17.62 -23.31 -49.62
C GLU A 198 16.51 -23.25 -48.56
N ILE A 199 16.12 -24.37 -47.94
CA ILE A 199 15.09 -24.35 -46.87
C ILE A 199 15.65 -23.70 -45.61
N MET A 200 16.92 -23.97 -45.30
CA MET A 200 17.60 -23.35 -44.17
C MET A 200 17.78 -21.84 -44.37
N LYS A 201 18.09 -21.42 -45.60
CA LYS A 201 18.10 -20.02 -46.00
C LYS A 201 16.71 -19.40 -45.89
N GLN A 202 15.67 -20.06 -46.40
CA GLN A 202 14.28 -19.59 -46.28
C GLN A 202 13.83 -19.38 -44.82
N MET A 203 14.20 -20.29 -43.92
CA MET A 203 13.95 -20.14 -42.48
C MET A 203 14.66 -18.94 -41.88
N THR A 204 15.94 -18.79 -42.23
CA THR A 204 16.80 -17.71 -41.76
C THR A 204 16.23 -16.37 -42.24
N ASP A 205 15.92 -16.25 -43.54
CA ASP A 205 15.33 -15.07 -44.17
C ASP A 205 13.96 -14.71 -43.56
N SER A 206 13.09 -15.71 -43.32
CA SER A 206 11.77 -15.53 -42.71
C SER A 206 11.86 -15.01 -41.27
N ALA A 207 12.76 -15.58 -40.47
CA ALA A 207 12.98 -15.13 -39.09
C ALA A 207 13.73 -13.78 -39.02
N GLU A 208 14.58 -13.44 -40.01
CA GLU A 208 15.17 -12.11 -40.18
C GLU A 208 14.12 -11.05 -40.42
N GLN A 209 13.26 -11.28 -41.41
CA GLN A 209 12.23 -10.31 -41.80
C GLN A 209 11.28 -9.99 -40.65
N GLU A 210 10.84 -11.01 -39.90
CA GLU A 210 9.95 -10.79 -38.74
C GLU A 210 10.65 -10.01 -37.62
N LEU A 211 11.92 -10.32 -37.35
CA LEU A 211 12.70 -9.64 -36.33
C LEU A 211 12.90 -8.17 -36.70
N GLU A 212 13.21 -7.88 -37.95
CA GLU A 212 13.36 -6.51 -38.47
C GLU A 212 12.05 -5.74 -38.32
N ILE A 213 10.93 -6.31 -38.79
CA ILE A 213 9.59 -5.70 -38.66
C ILE A 213 9.25 -5.38 -37.20
N ARG A 214 9.52 -6.31 -36.27
CA ARG A 214 9.19 -6.12 -34.85
C ARG A 214 10.10 -5.11 -34.18
N THR A 215 11.37 -5.06 -34.55
CA THR A 215 12.33 -4.05 -34.08
C THR A 215 11.90 -2.66 -34.51
N GLU A 216 11.54 -2.50 -35.78
CA GLU A 216 10.98 -1.24 -36.30
C GLU A 216 9.67 -0.85 -35.59
N GLN A 217 8.79 -1.83 -35.33
CA GLN A 217 7.55 -1.59 -34.59
C GLN A 217 7.82 -1.18 -33.14
N PHE A 218 8.84 -1.73 -32.50
CA PHE A 218 9.24 -1.36 -31.16
C PHE A 218 9.86 0.03 -31.14
N ASP A 219 10.80 0.34 -32.04
CA ASP A 219 11.45 1.65 -32.15
C ASP A 219 10.45 2.77 -32.44
N ARG A 220 9.43 2.48 -33.25
CA ARG A 220 8.32 3.42 -33.48
C ARG A 220 7.52 3.66 -32.21
N ARG A 221 7.11 2.60 -31.50
CA ARG A 221 6.37 2.74 -30.24
C ARG A 221 7.19 3.43 -29.15
N ALA A 222 8.49 3.16 -29.07
CA ALA A 222 9.40 3.80 -28.14
C ALA A 222 9.50 5.31 -28.40
N ARG A 223 9.63 5.71 -29.69
CA ARG A 223 9.58 7.12 -30.10
C ARG A 223 8.25 7.78 -29.76
N GLU A 224 7.13 7.16 -30.12
CA GLU A 224 5.79 7.67 -29.79
C GLU A 224 5.59 7.85 -28.28
N TRP A 225 6.14 6.94 -27.47
CA TRP A 225 6.05 7.03 -26.02
C TRP A 225 6.95 8.13 -25.45
N ALA A 226 8.17 8.26 -25.97
CA ALA A 226 9.08 9.35 -25.61
C ALA A 226 8.45 10.73 -25.92
N ASP A 227 7.80 10.88 -27.07
CA ASP A 227 7.10 12.12 -27.44
C ASP A 227 5.93 12.43 -26.50
N ARG A 228 5.11 11.41 -26.16
CA ARG A 228 4.00 11.57 -25.19
C ARG A 228 4.49 11.97 -23.80
N ILE A 229 5.63 11.45 -23.36
CA ILE A 229 6.23 11.84 -22.08
C ILE A 229 6.80 13.25 -22.15
N GLY A 230 7.41 13.62 -23.27
CA GLY A 230 7.82 15.00 -23.52
C GLY A 230 6.66 15.98 -23.34
N ASP A 231 5.47 15.63 -23.83
CA ASP A 231 4.25 16.44 -23.73
C ASP A 231 3.69 16.56 -22.29
N LEU A 232 4.01 15.60 -21.41
CA LEU A 232 3.58 15.62 -20.00
C LEU A 232 4.44 16.55 -19.12
N SER A 233 5.70 16.82 -19.51
CA SER A 233 6.61 17.73 -18.79
C SER A 233 5.97 19.08 -18.41
N PRO A 234 5.38 19.86 -19.34
CA PRO A 234 4.80 21.16 -19.01
C PRO A 234 3.60 21.08 -18.05
N THR A 235 2.92 19.93 -17.98
CA THR A 235 1.80 19.74 -17.04
C THR A 235 2.31 19.50 -15.63
N VAL A 236 3.39 18.74 -15.47
CA VAL A 236 4.06 18.51 -14.19
C VAL A 236 4.69 19.80 -13.66
N ASP A 237 5.37 20.56 -14.51
CA ASP A 237 5.97 21.84 -14.14
C ASP A 237 4.91 22.84 -13.65
N ARG A 238 3.78 22.92 -14.37
CA ARG A 238 2.63 23.75 -13.97
C ARG A 238 2.04 23.33 -12.63
N LEU A 239 1.99 22.03 -12.35
CA LEU A 239 1.49 21.51 -11.07
C LEU A 239 2.45 21.88 -9.93
N GLY A 240 3.76 21.77 -10.17
CA GLY A 240 4.80 22.17 -9.22
C GLY A 240 4.74 23.65 -8.85
N GLU A 241 4.57 24.54 -9.84
CA GLU A 241 4.42 25.97 -9.59
C GLU A 241 3.13 26.30 -8.82
N ARG A 242 2.01 25.61 -9.11
CA ARG A 242 0.77 25.78 -8.33
C ARG A 242 0.93 25.32 -6.89
N LEU A 243 1.65 24.23 -6.64
CA LEU A 243 1.93 23.73 -5.29
C LEU A 243 2.80 24.69 -4.49
N LYS A 244 3.86 25.26 -5.07
CA LYS A 244 4.68 26.30 -4.43
C LYS A 244 3.84 27.52 -4.03
N CYS A 245 2.91 27.93 -4.90
CA CYS A 245 2.03 29.06 -4.61
C CYS A 245 1.09 28.78 -3.42
N ILE A 246 0.52 27.57 -3.35
CA ILE A 246 -0.31 27.13 -2.21
C ILE A 246 0.52 27.07 -0.92
N GLU A 247 1.73 26.55 -0.99
CA GLU A 247 2.65 26.48 0.16
C GLU A 247 2.98 27.88 0.70
N ALA A 248 3.29 28.84 -0.19
CA ALA A 248 3.55 30.24 0.18
C ALA A 248 2.33 30.92 0.81
N MET A 249 1.12 30.66 0.30
CA MET A 249 -0.13 31.18 0.88
C MET A 249 -0.40 30.59 2.28
N LEU A 250 -0.18 29.30 2.48
CA LEU A 250 -0.40 28.64 3.77
C LEU A 250 0.61 29.09 4.82
N SER A 251 1.89 29.15 4.47
CA SER A 251 2.95 29.58 5.40
C SER A 251 2.86 31.07 5.74
N GLY A 252 2.57 31.94 4.76
CA GLY A 252 2.34 33.37 5.02
C GLY A 252 1.05 33.66 5.77
N GLY A 253 -0.04 32.97 5.45
CA GLY A 253 -1.35 33.16 6.07
C GLY A 253 -1.41 32.66 7.51
N LEU A 254 -0.80 31.51 7.81
CA LEU A 254 -0.79 30.93 9.15
C LEU A 254 0.06 31.76 10.12
N ALA A 255 1.21 32.25 9.68
CA ALA A 255 2.07 33.12 10.49
C ALA A 255 1.36 34.44 10.86
N GLY A 256 0.76 35.13 9.89
CA GLY A 256 0.04 36.38 10.14
C GLY A 256 -1.25 36.21 10.97
N ALA A 257 -1.93 35.06 10.86
CA ALA A 257 -3.10 34.75 11.68
C ALA A 257 -2.72 34.45 13.14
N LEU A 258 -1.62 33.73 13.38
CA LEU A 258 -1.10 33.44 14.72
C LEU A 258 -0.62 34.70 15.45
N GLU A 259 0.04 35.61 14.74
CA GLU A 259 0.50 36.89 15.29
C GLU A 259 -0.68 37.76 15.73
N LYS A 260 -1.67 37.96 14.85
CA LYS A 260 -2.90 38.72 15.19
C LYS A 260 -3.72 38.09 16.32
N SER A 261 -3.77 36.76 16.38
CA SER A 261 -4.45 36.04 17.47
C SER A 261 -3.74 36.28 18.80
N THR A 262 -2.41 36.21 18.81
CA THR A 262 -1.60 36.43 20.01
C THR A 262 -1.76 37.85 20.55
N ASP A 263 -1.76 38.85 19.68
CA ASP A 263 -1.99 40.24 20.06
C ASP A 263 -3.40 40.47 20.65
N ALA A 264 -4.42 39.88 20.03
CA ALA A 264 -5.81 39.98 20.51
C ALA A 264 -5.99 39.32 21.89
N VAL A 265 -5.37 38.16 22.12
CA VAL A 265 -5.43 37.47 23.43
C VAL A 265 -4.70 38.28 24.49
N ASN A 266 -3.50 38.78 24.22
CA ASN A 266 -2.75 39.59 25.18
C ASN A 266 -3.49 40.88 25.55
N GLY A 267 -4.05 41.58 24.56
CA GLY A 267 -4.88 42.76 24.81
C GLY A 267 -6.16 42.45 25.60
N GLY A 268 -6.77 41.29 25.36
CA GLY A 268 -7.91 40.80 26.15
C GLY A 268 -7.56 40.53 27.62
N ILE A 269 -6.41 39.91 27.87
CA ILE A 269 -5.91 39.61 29.22
C ILE A 269 -5.61 40.91 29.99
N GLU A 270 -4.96 41.89 29.37
CA GLU A 270 -4.69 43.19 29.99
C GLU A 270 -5.98 43.90 30.43
N ASN A 271 -6.98 43.90 29.56
CA ASN A 271 -8.28 44.51 29.87
C ASN A 271 -9.02 43.78 31.01
N ALA A 272 -8.98 42.45 31.03
CA ALA A 272 -9.58 41.66 32.10
C ALA A 272 -8.91 41.91 33.46
N VAL A 273 -7.57 42.00 33.49
CA VAL A 273 -6.81 42.34 34.71
C VAL A 273 -7.13 43.75 35.19
N SER A 274 -7.28 44.71 34.27
CA SER A 274 -7.68 46.08 34.61
C SER A 274 -9.08 46.13 35.23
N LEU A 275 -10.05 45.41 34.64
CA LEU A 275 -11.41 45.29 35.17
C LEU A 275 -11.45 44.64 36.55
N GLN A 276 -10.71 43.55 36.75
CA GLN A 276 -10.61 42.88 38.05
C GLN A 276 -10.10 43.84 39.13
N ARG A 277 -9.06 44.63 38.82
CA ARG A 277 -8.51 45.61 39.75
C ARG A 277 -9.54 46.68 40.10
N MET A 278 -10.28 47.19 39.12
CA MET A 278 -11.33 48.19 39.34
C MET A 278 -12.48 47.67 40.22
N LEU A 279 -12.91 46.43 39.99
CA LEU A 279 -13.90 45.74 40.82
C LEU A 279 -13.41 45.58 42.27
N GLU A 280 -12.16 45.21 42.46
CA GLU A 280 -11.55 45.07 43.78
C GLU A 280 -11.51 46.41 44.53
N THR A 281 -11.15 47.52 43.88
CA THR A 281 -11.17 48.84 44.50
C THR A 281 -12.59 49.29 44.86
N MET A 282 -13.57 49.04 43.99
CA MET A 282 -14.97 49.34 44.29
C MET A 282 -15.49 48.56 45.49
N MET A 283 -15.23 47.25 45.53
CA MET A 283 -15.67 46.37 46.62
C MET A 283 -15.04 46.79 47.96
N LYS A 284 -13.75 47.14 47.96
CA LYS A 284 -13.07 47.68 49.14
C LYS A 284 -13.64 49.02 49.59
N GLY A 285 -14.00 49.91 48.65
CA GLY A 285 -14.66 51.18 48.94
C GLY A 285 -16.04 51.01 49.59
N VAL A 286 -16.85 50.08 49.06
CA VAL A 286 -18.17 49.76 49.61
C VAL A 286 -18.05 49.17 51.02
N MET A 287 -17.11 48.25 51.25
CA MET A 287 -16.88 47.67 52.58
C MET A 287 -16.45 48.72 53.60
N ASN A 288 -15.53 49.62 53.24
CA ASN A 288 -15.10 50.70 54.13
C ASN A 288 -16.25 51.68 54.44
N SER A 289 -17.04 52.04 53.43
CA SER A 289 -18.21 52.91 53.61
C SER A 289 -19.25 52.28 54.54
N HIS A 290 -19.53 50.98 54.40
CA HIS A 290 -20.42 50.25 55.30
C HIS A 290 -19.88 50.18 56.74
N ALA A 291 -18.57 49.97 56.91
CA ALA A 291 -17.95 49.98 58.23
C ALA A 291 -18.04 51.35 58.90
N GLU A 292 -17.79 52.43 58.14
CA GLU A 292 -17.89 53.81 58.62
C GLU A 292 -19.35 54.18 58.99
N ALA A 293 -20.31 53.83 58.13
CA ALA A 293 -21.74 54.04 58.38
C ALA A 293 -22.24 53.25 59.60
N ALA A 294 -21.83 51.98 59.77
CA ALA A 294 -22.17 51.18 60.94
C ALA A 294 -21.59 51.77 62.23
N SER A 295 -20.34 52.25 62.18
CA SER A 295 -19.71 52.90 63.34
C SER A 295 -20.41 54.21 63.73
N ALA A 296 -20.83 55.01 62.75
CA ALA A 296 -21.58 56.24 62.98
C ALA A 296 -22.98 55.95 63.56
N HIS A 297 -23.61 54.86 63.13
CA HIS A 297 -24.91 54.44 63.64
C HIS A 297 -24.83 53.97 65.10
N GLU A 298 -23.83 53.16 65.43
CA GLU A 298 -23.56 52.73 66.81
C GLU A 298 -23.29 53.94 67.72
N HIS A 299 -22.47 54.89 67.26
CA HIS A 299 -22.17 56.10 68.02
C HIS A 299 -23.43 56.94 68.30
N SER A 300 -24.30 57.11 67.30
CA SER A 300 -25.55 57.86 67.44
C SER A 300 -26.52 57.20 68.42
N LEU A 301 -26.65 55.86 68.36
CA LEU A 301 -27.47 55.09 69.30
C LEU A 301 -26.97 55.21 70.74
N GLN A 302 -25.66 55.17 70.96
CA GLN A 302 -25.08 55.35 72.30
C GLN A 302 -25.36 56.75 72.86
N VAL A 303 -25.26 57.79 72.03
CA VAL A 303 -25.59 59.17 72.44
C VAL A 303 -27.08 59.31 72.77
N MET A 304 -27.95 58.72 71.94
CA MET A 304 -29.40 58.73 72.18
C MET A 304 -29.78 57.98 73.46
N SER A 305 -29.20 56.80 73.70
CA SER A 305 -29.43 56.01 74.92
C SER A 305 -29.04 56.79 76.17
N ARG A 306 -27.83 57.39 76.19
CA ARG A 306 -27.37 58.22 77.31
C ARG A 306 -28.27 59.42 77.56
N ARG A 307 -28.78 60.04 76.50
CA ARG A 307 -29.71 61.16 76.62
C ARG A 307 -31.06 60.73 77.21
N ALA A 308 -31.60 59.61 76.76
CA ALA A 308 -32.85 59.06 77.28
C ALA A 308 -32.74 58.66 78.76
N GLU A 309 -31.62 58.06 79.18
CA GLU A 309 -31.35 57.76 80.59
C GLU A 309 -31.33 59.02 81.45
N SER A 310 -30.63 60.07 81.01
CA SER A 310 -30.58 61.36 81.72
C SER A 310 -31.94 62.06 81.81
N GLU A 311 -32.71 62.06 80.71
CA GLU A 311 -34.07 62.62 80.69
C GLU A 311 -35.02 61.82 81.60
N MET A 312 -34.85 60.49 81.70
CA MET A 312 -35.63 59.67 82.63
C MET A 312 -35.25 59.92 84.10
N GLU A 313 -33.96 60.09 84.39
CA GLU A 313 -33.47 60.40 85.75
C GLU A 313 -34.03 61.74 86.24
N THR A 314 -34.01 62.77 85.38
CA THR A 314 -34.60 64.08 85.71
C THR A 314 -36.12 64.02 85.90
N ALA A 315 -36.84 63.24 85.07
CA ALA A 315 -38.28 63.04 85.24
C ALA A 315 -38.60 62.32 86.56
N MET A 316 -37.84 61.29 86.93
CA MET A 316 -38.02 60.55 88.17
C MET A 316 -37.75 61.42 89.41
N ALA A 317 -36.76 62.31 89.34
CA ALA A 317 -36.50 63.31 90.37
C ALA A 317 -37.67 64.28 90.55
N MET A 318 -38.29 64.75 89.45
CA MET A 318 -39.47 65.62 89.52
C MET A 318 -40.68 64.91 90.14
N VAL A 319 -40.90 63.63 89.81
CA VAL A 319 -41.97 62.82 90.40
C VAL A 319 -41.73 62.62 91.90
N ALA A 320 -40.50 62.32 92.32
CA ALA A 320 -40.15 62.19 93.73
C ALA A 320 -40.38 63.50 94.51
N ALA A 321 -40.03 64.64 93.91
CA ALA A 321 -40.31 65.97 94.47
C ALA A 321 -41.82 66.26 94.59
N ALA A 322 -42.62 65.83 93.60
CA ALA A 322 -44.07 65.99 93.65
C ALA A 322 -44.71 65.09 94.73
N VAL A 323 -44.25 63.85 94.89
CA VAL A 323 -44.76 62.92 95.92
C VAL A 323 -44.41 63.42 97.33
N THR A 324 -43.18 63.88 97.55
CA THR A 324 -42.77 64.47 98.83
C THR A 324 -43.56 65.73 99.17
N SER A 325 -43.81 66.59 98.18
CA SER A 325 -44.67 67.78 98.36
C SER A 325 -46.14 67.40 98.64
N GLY A 326 -46.67 66.38 97.97
CA GLY A 326 -48.04 65.88 98.17
C GLY A 326 -48.25 65.26 99.56
N THR A 327 -47.29 64.46 100.03
CA THR A 327 -47.35 63.87 101.39
C THR A 327 -47.25 64.92 102.49
N ALA A 328 -46.42 65.97 102.30
CA ALA A 328 -46.35 67.10 103.24
C ALA A 328 -47.70 67.83 103.36
N LEU A 329 -48.37 68.11 102.23
CA LEU A 329 -49.71 68.72 102.21
C LEU A 329 -50.77 67.83 102.87
N GLN A 330 -50.74 66.52 102.62
CA GLN A 330 -51.66 65.57 103.25
C GLN A 330 -51.51 65.56 104.78
N SER A 331 -50.28 65.64 105.29
CA SER A 331 -50.03 65.71 106.73
C SER A 331 -50.60 66.98 107.38
N GLN A 332 -50.51 68.13 106.69
CA GLN A 332 -51.08 69.39 107.18
C GLN A 332 -52.61 69.37 107.22
N LEU A 333 -53.25 68.76 106.22
CA LEU A 333 -54.72 68.65 106.18
C LEU A 333 -55.25 67.76 107.31
N VAL A 334 -54.59 66.62 107.57
CA VAL A 334 -54.99 65.71 108.66
C VAL A 334 -54.80 66.38 110.02
N SER A 335 -53.69 67.09 110.24
CA SER A 335 -53.46 67.83 111.48
C SER A 335 -54.53 68.91 111.72
N ASN A 336 -54.91 69.65 110.68
CA ASN A 336 -55.97 70.65 110.77
C ASN A 336 -57.35 70.02 111.05
N LEU A 337 -57.65 68.88 110.43
CA LEU A 337 -58.92 68.18 110.62
C LEU A 337 -59.06 67.64 112.05
N ILE A 338 -57.99 67.06 112.59
CA ILE A 338 -57.94 66.56 113.98
C ILE A 338 -58.13 67.72 114.95
N MET A 339 -57.47 68.86 114.73
CA MET A 339 -57.63 70.04 115.60
C MET A 339 -59.06 70.59 115.57
N ARG A 340 -59.71 70.61 114.40
CA ARG A 340 -61.13 71.02 114.27
C ARG A 340 -62.08 70.04 114.95
N LEU A 341 -61.83 68.74 114.88
CA LEU A 341 -62.63 67.72 115.59
C LEU A 341 -62.51 67.87 117.11
N PHE A 342 -61.32 68.17 117.63
CA PHE A 342 -61.13 68.45 119.06
C PHE A 342 -61.88 69.71 119.51
N VAL A 343 -61.86 70.77 118.72
CA VAL A 343 -62.61 72.01 119.03
C VAL A 343 -64.12 71.76 119.02
N LEU A 344 -64.64 71.01 118.05
CA LEU A 344 -66.06 70.67 117.98
C LEU A 344 -66.50 69.75 119.14
N ALA A 345 -65.67 68.80 119.54
CA ALA A 345 -65.95 67.94 120.70
C ALA A 345 -65.97 68.73 122.02
N ALA A 346 -65.11 69.74 122.17
CA ALA A 346 -65.10 70.60 123.36
C ALA A 346 -66.34 71.50 123.46
N TYR A 347 -66.86 72.00 122.33
CA TYR A 347 -68.07 72.83 122.31
C TYR A 347 -69.35 72.05 122.64
N SER A 348 -69.45 70.78 122.25
CA SER A 348 -70.64 69.95 122.50
C SER A 348 -70.82 69.53 123.96
N TRP A 349 -69.84 69.75 124.84
CA TRP A 349 -69.92 69.38 126.26
C TRP A 349 -70.32 70.55 127.18
N ALA A 350 -70.52 71.75 126.61
CA ALA A 350 -70.78 72.99 127.35
C ALA A 350 -72.18 73.61 127.10
N SER A 351 -73.10 72.87 126.48
CA SER A 351 -74.51 73.23 126.25
C SER A 351 -75.39 72.02 126.42
#